data_AF-A0A2N2FEH5-F1
#
_entry.id   AF-A0A2N2FEH5-F1
#
_cell.length_a   1.000
_cell.length_b   1.000
_cell.length_c   1.000
_cell.angle_alpha   90.00
_cell.angle_beta   90.00
_cell.angle_gamma   90.00
#
_symmetry.space_group_name_H-M   'P 1'
#
loop_
_entity.id
_entity.type
_entity.pdbx_description
1 polymer ?
#
loop_
_entity_poly.entity_id
_entity_poly.type
_entity_poly.pdbx_seq_one_letter_code
_entity_poly.pdbx_strand_id
1 'polypeptide(L)'
;MKKKTVVNTLMISSILLVLYFFIGHGFVEFYFGGKKEILQTADVINNLCNANGSCPLILENWEGENGRLRKGRKMYMTIPIPGNENNEKSLKPQSFKLIYVMSFPTDDWFEVQGGVGRKVTSGWTGR
;
A
#
# COMPACT_ATOMS: atom_id res chain seq x y z
N MET A 1 28.48 -34.40 20.68
CA MET A 1 27.18 -34.40 19.97
C MET A 1 27.35 -35.09 18.62
N LYS A 2 26.52 -36.08 18.26
CA LYS A 2 26.70 -36.86 17.02
C LYS A 2 26.71 -35.92 15.81
N LYS A 3 27.75 -35.96 14.95
CA LYS A 3 27.94 -35.07 13.78
C LYS A 3 26.66 -34.85 12.95
N LYS A 4 25.81 -35.87 12.83
CA LYS A 4 24.49 -35.80 12.17
C LYS A 4 23.55 -34.74 12.76
N THR A 5 23.52 -34.57 14.08
CA THR A 5 22.66 -33.61 14.76
C THR A 5 23.06 -32.17 14.43
N VAL A 6 24.37 -31.89 14.44
CA VAL A 6 24.91 -30.54 14.15
C VAL A 6 24.64 -30.13 12.70
N VAL A 7 24.81 -31.06 11.74
CA VAL A 7 24.55 -30.78 10.32
C VAL A 7 23.06 -30.55 10.03
N ASN A 8 22.17 -31.34 10.64
CA ASN A 8 20.73 -31.12 10.52
C ASN A 8 20.28 -29.78 11.11
N THR A 9 20.82 -29.37 12.27
CA THR A 9 20.51 -28.07 12.87
C THR A 9 20.98 -26.92 11.97
N LEU A 10 22.16 -27.02 11.37
CA LEU A 10 22.69 -26.03 10.43
C LEU A 10 21.83 -25.90 9.16
N MET A 11 21.39 -27.03 8.59
CA MET A 11 20.47 -27.05 7.45
C MET A 11 19.13 -26.39 7.78
N ILE A 12 18.49 -26.78 8.90
CA ILE A 12 17.21 -26.21 9.30
C ILE A 12 17.34 -24.71 9.57
N SER A 13 18.41 -24.29 10.25
CA SER A 13 18.67 -22.88 10.53
C SER A 13 18.91 -22.08 9.25
N SER A 14 19.60 -22.65 8.25
CA SER A 14 19.80 -22.02 6.95
C SER A 14 18.50 -21.90 6.16
N ILE A 15 17.65 -22.93 6.15
CA ILE A 15 16.33 -22.91 5.51
C ILE A 15 15.43 -21.84 6.14
N LEU A 16 15.42 -21.74 7.47
CA LEU A 16 14.66 -20.70 8.18
C LEU A 16 15.17 -19.29 7.85
N LEU A 17 16.49 -19.11 7.73
CA LEU A 17 17.11 -17.83 7.36
C LEU A 17 16.76 -17.41 5.93
N VAL A 18 16.78 -18.37 5.01
CA VAL A 18 16.34 -18.20 3.62
C VAL A 18 14.85 -17.84 3.60
N LEU A 19 13.98 -18.58 4.28
CA LEU A 19 12.54 -18.26 4.34
C LEU A 19 12.26 -16.85 4.89
N TYR A 20 12.99 -16.42 5.93
CA TYR A 20 12.90 -15.06 6.45
C TYR A 20 13.31 -14.01 5.41
N PHE A 21 14.39 -14.26 4.68
CA PHE A 21 14.91 -13.34 3.67
C PHE A 21 13.97 -13.23 2.45
N PHE A 22 13.36 -14.33 2.02
CA PHE A 22 12.52 -14.38 0.82
C PHE A 22 11.05 -14.03 1.07
N ILE A 23 10.48 -14.32 2.25
CA ILE A 23 9.05 -14.15 2.52
C ILE A 23 8.81 -13.17 3.69
N GLY A 24 9.69 -13.19 4.68
CA GLY A 24 9.48 -12.49 5.95
C GLY A 24 9.80 -11.00 5.92
N HIS A 25 10.86 -10.56 5.22
CA HIS A 25 11.39 -9.21 5.41
C HIS A 25 10.38 -8.09 5.12
N GLY A 26 9.70 -8.14 3.97
CA GLY A 26 8.71 -7.11 3.60
C GLY A 26 7.46 -7.13 4.48
N PHE A 27 7.03 -8.33 4.90
CA PHE A 27 5.90 -8.51 5.81
C PHE A 27 6.23 -7.99 7.21
N VAL A 28 7.43 -8.31 7.72
CA VAL A 28 7.95 -7.82 9.00
C VAL A 28 8.03 -6.29 8.97
N GLU A 29 8.67 -5.69 7.96
CA GLU A 29 8.72 -4.22 7.84
C GLU A 29 7.34 -3.56 7.79
N PHE A 30 6.36 -4.20 7.14
CA PHE A 30 4.99 -3.72 7.14
C PHE A 30 4.38 -3.73 8.55
N TYR A 31 4.50 -4.80 9.33
CA TYR A 31 3.93 -4.84 10.68
C TYR A 31 4.72 -4.02 11.72
N PHE A 32 6.02 -3.83 11.53
CA PHE A 32 6.85 -3.03 12.44
C PHE A 32 6.68 -1.51 12.25
N GLY A 33 6.06 -1.06 11.16
CA GLY A 33 5.82 0.38 10.97
C GLY A 33 5.02 0.72 9.72
N GLY A 34 5.21 -0.02 8.62
CA GLY A 34 4.57 0.29 7.34
C GLY A 34 3.03 0.37 7.40
N LYS A 35 2.38 -0.52 8.18
CA LYS A 35 0.93 -0.53 8.39
C LYS A 35 0.43 0.75 9.05
N LYS A 36 1.12 1.18 10.11
CA LYS A 36 0.77 2.42 10.80
C LYS A 36 0.98 3.62 9.88
N GLU A 37 2.11 3.62 9.16
CA GLU A 37 2.46 4.70 8.24
C GLU A 37 1.46 4.86 7.10
N ILE A 38 1.02 3.76 6.46
CA ILE A 38 0.02 3.82 5.38
C ILE A 38 -1.36 4.26 5.88
N LEU A 39 -1.80 3.79 7.06
CA LEU A 39 -3.08 4.19 7.63
C LEU A 39 -3.10 5.68 7.98
N GLN A 40 -2.05 6.18 8.65
CA GLN A 40 -1.93 7.61 8.95
C GLN A 40 -1.88 8.46 7.67
N THR A 41 -1.17 8.00 6.65
CA THR A 41 -1.12 8.68 5.36
C THR A 41 -2.52 8.72 4.71
N ALA A 42 -3.27 7.61 4.75
CA ALA A 42 -4.62 7.55 4.21
C ALA A 42 -5.59 8.48 4.95
N ASP A 43 -5.49 8.58 6.28
CA ASP A 43 -6.31 9.51 7.06
C ASP A 43 -6.05 10.97 6.66
N VAL A 44 -4.78 11.36 6.49
CA VAL A 44 -4.41 12.69 6.01
C VAL A 44 -4.99 12.96 4.63
N ILE A 45 -4.85 12.03 3.69
CA ILE A 45 -5.41 12.15 2.34
C ILE A 45 -6.94 12.23 2.39
N ASN A 46 -7.60 11.43 3.23
CA ASN A 46 -9.05 11.45 3.37
C ASN A 46 -9.55 12.79 3.90
N ASN A 47 -8.84 13.38 4.87
CA ASN A 47 -9.15 14.73 5.35
C ASN A 47 -8.98 15.78 4.25
N LEU A 48 -7.94 15.67 3.42
CA LEU A 48 -7.76 16.54 2.24
C LEU A 48 -8.90 16.37 1.22
N CYS A 49 -9.33 15.13 0.96
CA CYS A 49 -10.48 14.87 0.09
C CYS A 49 -11.73 15.58 0.62
N ASN A 50 -12.03 15.40 1.91
CA ASN A 50 -13.21 15.98 2.56
C ASN A 50 -13.18 17.51 2.60
N ALA A 51 -12.04 18.11 2.91
CA ALA A 51 -11.88 19.57 2.97
C ALA A 51 -12.07 20.22 1.58
N ASN A 52 -11.57 19.59 0.53
CA ASN A 52 -11.60 20.14 -0.83
C ASN A 52 -12.84 19.74 -1.64
N GLY A 53 -13.70 18.86 -1.09
CA GLY A 53 -14.80 18.24 -1.82
C GLY A 53 -14.35 17.35 -3.00
N SER A 54 -13.07 16.98 -3.03
CA SER A 54 -12.47 16.11 -4.04
C SER A 54 -11.09 15.64 -3.61
N CYS A 55 -10.70 14.44 -4.02
CA CYS A 55 -9.38 13.91 -3.76
C CYS A 55 -8.30 14.59 -4.63
N PRO A 56 -7.13 14.89 -4.06
CA PRO A 56 -6.09 15.62 -4.77
C PRO A 56 -5.45 14.76 -5.88
N LEU A 57 -5.17 15.37 -7.03
CA LEU A 57 -4.41 14.73 -8.11
C LEU A 57 -2.89 14.84 -7.92
N ILE A 58 -2.47 15.75 -7.04
CA ILE A 58 -1.07 16.06 -6.70
C ILE A 58 -0.96 16.11 -5.18
N LEU A 59 0.07 15.48 -4.62
CA LEU A 59 0.39 15.52 -3.19
C LEU A 59 1.81 16.04 -3.02
N GLU A 60 2.03 16.89 -2.02
CA GLU A 60 3.33 17.50 -1.78
C GLU A 60 4.40 16.46 -1.43
N ASN A 61 5.56 16.51 -2.10
CA ASN A 61 6.65 15.55 -1.95
C ASN A 61 6.26 14.11 -2.36
N TRP A 62 5.31 13.97 -3.29
CA TRP A 62 5.02 12.72 -4.00
C TRP A 62 5.38 12.87 -5.47
N GLU A 63 5.87 11.78 -6.06
CA GLU A 63 6.26 11.74 -7.46
C GLU A 63 5.16 11.08 -8.30
N GLY A 64 4.94 11.57 -9.52
CA GLY A 64 3.95 11.03 -10.46
C GLY A 64 2.95 12.08 -10.91
N GLU A 65 1.98 11.67 -11.73
CA GLU A 65 1.03 12.56 -12.39
C GLU A 65 -0.37 11.94 -12.46
N ASN A 66 -1.37 12.78 -12.71
CA ASN A 66 -2.76 12.37 -12.95
C ASN A 66 -3.35 11.48 -11.85
N GLY A 67 -3.06 11.82 -10.59
CA GLY A 67 -3.57 11.09 -9.43
C GLY A 67 -2.97 9.70 -9.23
N ARG A 68 -1.94 9.31 -10.01
CA ARG A 68 -1.08 8.14 -9.74
C ARG A 68 0.24 8.64 -9.17
N LEU A 69 0.34 8.61 -7.84
CA LEU A 69 1.47 9.20 -7.12
C LEU A 69 2.19 8.13 -6.30
N ARG A 70 3.50 8.31 -6.09
CA ARG A 70 4.34 7.41 -5.29
C ARG A 70 5.16 8.20 -4.26
N LYS A 71 5.28 7.62 -3.07
CA LYS A 71 6.19 8.09 -2.03
C LYS A 71 6.73 6.90 -1.25
N GLY A 72 8.00 6.56 -1.47
CA GLY A 72 8.60 5.34 -0.90
C GLY A 72 7.81 4.09 -1.28
N ARG A 73 7.35 3.35 -0.25
CA ARG A 73 6.53 2.13 -0.39
C ARG A 73 5.03 2.39 -0.51
N LYS A 74 4.60 3.63 -0.71
CA LYS A 74 3.19 3.99 -0.86
C LYS A 74 2.89 4.39 -2.29
N MET A 75 1.84 3.81 -2.86
CA MET A 75 1.31 4.16 -4.18
C MET A 75 -0.13 4.65 -4.02
N TYR A 76 -0.36 5.91 -4.36
CA TYR A 76 -1.66 6.56 -4.33
C TYR A 76 -2.27 6.58 -5.73
N MET A 77 -3.58 6.32 -5.80
CA MET A 77 -4.36 6.31 -7.02
C MET A 77 -5.73 6.93 -6.78
N THR A 78 -6.10 7.96 -7.53
CA THR A 78 -7.49 8.41 -7.58
C THR A 78 -8.33 7.46 -8.43
N ILE A 79 -9.54 7.14 -7.97
CA ILE A 79 -10.49 6.33 -8.73
C ILE A 79 -11.43 7.30 -9.47
N PRO A 80 -11.42 7.32 -10.82
CA PRO A 80 -12.36 8.11 -11.59
C PRO A 80 -13.79 7.60 -11.40
N ILE A 81 -14.78 8.48 -11.50
CA ILE A 81 -16.19 8.10 -11.39
C ILE A 81 -16.58 7.34 -12.67
N PRO A 82 -17.07 6.09 -12.58
CA PRO A 82 -17.46 5.33 -13.77
C PRO A 82 -18.64 6.00 -14.48
N GLY A 83 -18.53 6.18 -15.80
CA GLY A 83 -19.62 6.67 -16.66
C GLY A 83 -19.48 8.08 -17.26
N ASN A 84 -18.31 8.73 -17.19
CA ASN A 84 -18.15 10.11 -17.65
C ASN A 84 -17.02 10.31 -18.68
N GLU A 85 -16.99 9.52 -19.75
CA GLU A 85 -16.12 9.78 -20.91
C GLU A 85 -16.64 10.93 -21.80
N ASN A 86 -17.88 11.40 -21.59
CA ASN A 86 -18.58 12.29 -22.52
C ASN A 86 -18.91 13.71 -22.02
N ASN A 87 -18.45 14.15 -20.84
CA ASN A 87 -18.63 15.55 -20.41
C ASN A 87 -17.30 16.16 -19.94
N GLU A 88 -16.79 17.12 -20.72
CA GLU A 88 -15.58 17.93 -20.48
C GLU A 88 -15.61 18.78 -19.19
N LYS A 89 -16.68 18.71 -18.39
CA LYS A 89 -16.63 19.15 -16.99
C LYS A 89 -16.02 18.03 -16.15
N SER A 90 -14.69 17.99 -16.15
CA SER A 90 -13.83 17.17 -15.29
C SER A 90 -14.46 16.97 -13.90
N LEU A 91 -15.14 15.83 -13.72
CA LEU A 91 -15.67 15.42 -12.42
C LEU A 91 -14.47 15.08 -11.55
N LYS A 92 -14.14 16.00 -10.64
CA LYS A 92 -13.03 15.83 -9.71
C LYS A 92 -13.16 14.49 -8.99
N PRO A 93 -12.05 13.72 -8.83
CA PRO A 93 -12.11 12.39 -8.26
C PRO A 93 -12.67 12.45 -6.83
N GLN A 94 -13.60 11.55 -6.52
CA GLN A 94 -14.30 11.52 -5.23
C GLN A 94 -13.74 10.45 -4.28
N SER A 95 -12.92 9.55 -4.79
CA SER A 95 -12.36 8.43 -4.03
C SER A 95 -10.91 8.19 -4.40
N PHE A 96 -10.18 7.61 -3.46
CA PHE A 96 -8.80 7.20 -3.65
C PHE A 96 -8.55 5.79 -3.14
N LYS A 97 -7.47 5.20 -3.67
CA LYS A 97 -6.84 3.98 -3.21
C LYS A 97 -5.37 4.31 -2.89
N LEU A 98 -4.87 3.73 -1.81
CA LEU A 98 -3.50 3.83 -1.37
C LEU A 98 -2.98 2.41 -1.12
N ILE A 99 -1.93 2.01 -1.83
CA ILE A 99 -1.36 0.66 -1.81
C ILE A 99 0.00 0.70 -1.12
N TYR A 100 0.24 -0.26 -0.22
CA TYR A 100 1.57 -0.52 0.32
C TYR A 100 2.32 -1.48 -0.60
N VAL A 101 3.33 -0.96 -1.30
CA VAL A 101 4.17 -1.72 -2.22
C VAL A 101 5.21 -2.49 -1.41
N MET A 102 5.12 -3.82 -1.45
CA MET A 102 6.10 -4.71 -0.85
C MET A 102 7.28 -4.93 -1.79
N SER A 103 8.45 -5.22 -1.22
CA SER A 103 9.69 -5.43 -1.98
C SER A 103 9.68 -6.72 -2.81
N PHE A 104 8.84 -7.69 -2.44
CA PHE A 104 8.66 -8.93 -3.19
C PHE A 104 7.29 -8.93 -3.86
N PRO A 105 7.21 -9.41 -5.12
CA PRO A 105 5.94 -9.59 -5.80
C PRO A 105 5.14 -10.65 -5.07
N THR A 106 4.03 -10.22 -4.49
CA THR A 106 3.00 -11.10 -3.93
C THR A 106 1.73 -10.85 -4.72
N ASP A 107 0.95 -11.91 -4.94
CA ASP A 107 -0.39 -11.76 -5.52
C ASP A 107 -1.31 -10.97 -4.58
N ASP A 108 -0.95 -10.88 -3.31
CA ASP A 108 -1.62 -10.07 -2.29
C ASP A 108 -0.92 -8.74 -2.05
N TRP A 109 -1.67 -7.67 -1.81
CA TRP A 109 -1.14 -6.39 -1.32
C TRP A 109 -2.05 -5.79 -0.25
N PHE A 110 -1.49 -4.94 0.59
CA PHE A 110 -2.29 -4.18 1.54
C PHE A 110 -2.72 -2.86 0.89
N GLU A 111 -4.01 -2.59 0.90
CA GLU A 111 -4.56 -1.35 0.40
C GLU A 111 -5.49 -0.66 1.40
N VAL A 112 -5.57 0.65 1.24
CA VAL A 112 -6.42 1.54 2.00
C VAL A 112 -7.23 2.36 1.00
N GLN A 113 -8.53 2.47 1.23
CA GLN A 113 -9.45 3.23 0.39
C GLN A 113 -10.15 4.29 1.24
N GLY A 114 -10.50 5.39 0.59
CA GLY A 114 -11.22 6.50 1.21
C GLY A 114 -11.79 7.44 0.15
N GLY A 115 -12.30 8.58 0.58
CA GLY A 115 -12.88 9.57 -0.30
C GLY A 115 -13.77 10.58 0.43
N VAL A 116 -14.33 11.48 -0.36
CA VAL A 116 -15.26 12.50 0.10
C VAL A 116 -16.48 11.85 0.74
N GLY A 117 -16.79 12.20 1.98
CA GLY A 117 -17.88 11.64 2.77
C GLY A 117 -17.72 10.17 3.16
N ARG A 118 -16.54 9.55 2.90
CA ARG A 118 -16.28 8.14 3.18
C ARG A 118 -15.33 7.99 4.37
N LYS A 119 -15.59 6.96 5.18
CA LYS A 119 -14.63 6.49 6.19
C LYS A 119 -13.49 5.76 5.49
N VAL A 120 -12.28 5.88 6.04
CA VAL A 120 -11.12 5.13 5.58
C VAL A 120 -11.33 3.65 5.89
N THR A 121 -11.14 2.80 4.89
CA THR A 121 -11.20 1.34 5.01
C THR A 121 -9.90 0.74 4.54
N SER A 122 -9.41 -0.32 5.19
CA SER A 122 -8.14 -0.96 4.83
C SER A 122 -8.23 -2.47 4.88
N GLY A 123 -7.48 -3.15 4.03
CA GLY A 123 -7.42 -4.60 4.03
C GLY A 123 -6.32 -5.16 3.14
N TRP A 124 -6.06 -6.44 3.33
CA TRP A 124 -5.34 -7.24 2.35
C TRP A 124 -6.29 -7.58 1.20
N THR A 125 -5.82 -7.39 -0.02
CA THR A 125 -6.50 -7.80 -1.24
C THR A 125 -5.51 -8.59 -2.10
N GLY A 126 -5.99 -9.30 -3.10
CA GLY A 126 -5.12 -9.97 -4.06
C GLY A 126 -5.64 -9.90 -5.48
N ARG A 127 -4.85 -10.43 -6.40
CA ARG A 127 -5.17 -10.54 -7.82
C ARG A 127 -6.13 -11.68 -8.13
#